data_AF-A0A0Q9U2M2-F1
#
_entry.id   AF-A0A0Q9U2M2-F1
#
_cell.length_a   1.000
_cell.length_b   1.000
_cell.length_c   1.000
_cell.angle_alpha   90.00
_cell.angle_beta   90.00
_cell.angle_gamma   90.00
#
_symmetry.space_group_name_H-M   'P 1'
#
loop_
_entity.id
_entity.type
_entity.pdbx_description
1 polymer ?
#
loop_
_entity_poly.entity_id
_entity_poly.type
_entity_poly.pdbx_seq_one_letter_code
_entity_poly.pdbx_strand_id
1 'polypeptide(L)'
;MIMYNFAEMMTSHVVISQMDKQHHYQVNFTVAVYVCRHFLRSRGDGPLPDVEALIRKNILPIRPIRPGQQNTRKIRWKSAVSFVYRVA
;
A
#
# COMPACT_ATOMS: atom_id res chain seq x y z
N MET A 1 -8.51 -7.20 18.88
CA MET A 1 -7.71 -6.29 18.03
C MET A 1 -7.89 -6.68 16.58
N ILE A 2 -8.21 -5.73 15.69
CA ILE A 2 -8.40 -5.97 14.25
C ILE A 2 -7.04 -5.80 13.53
N MET A 3 -6.81 -6.51 12.42
CA MET A 3 -5.57 -6.42 11.62
C MET A 3 -5.22 -4.99 11.21
N TYR A 4 -6.23 -4.17 10.89
CA TYR A 4 -6.06 -2.75 10.56
C TYR A 4 -5.41 -1.97 11.72
N ASN A 5 -5.96 -2.06 12.93
CA ASN A 5 -5.43 -1.36 14.11
C ASN A 5 -3.98 -1.77 14.41
N PHE A 6 -3.66 -3.05 14.21
CA PHE A 6 -2.29 -3.54 14.37
C PHE A 6 -1.35 -2.96 13.31
N ALA A 7 -1.75 -3.00 12.03
CA ALA A 7 -0.95 -2.43 10.96
C ALA A 7 -0.75 -0.92 11.14
N GLU A 8 -1.80 -0.19 11.56
CA GLU A 8 -1.77 1.24 11.84
C GLU A 8 -0.76 1.57 12.95
N MET A 9 -0.80 0.82 14.06
CA MET A 9 0.18 0.92 15.15
C MET A 9 1.61 0.65 14.65
N MET A 10 1.84 -0.43 13.89
CA MET A 10 3.17 -0.73 13.37
C MET A 10 3.67 0.39 12.44
N THR A 11 2.79 0.94 11.59
CA THR A 11 3.17 2.05 10.71
C THR A 11 3.43 3.37 11.42
N SER A 12 2.82 3.61 12.59
CA SER A 12 3.08 4.83 13.37
C SER A 12 4.44 4.79 14.09
N HIS A 13 4.92 3.60 14.46
CA HIS A 13 6.25 3.41 15.03
C HIS A 13 7.38 3.56 14.00
N VAL A 14 7.10 3.33 12.71
CA VAL A 14 8.11 3.42 11.66
C VAL A 14 8.41 4.88 11.34
N VAL A 15 9.51 5.38 11.91
CA VAL A 15 10.06 6.70 11.57
C VAL A 15 10.60 6.68 10.14
N ILE A 16 10.01 7.51 9.28
CA ILE A 16 10.49 7.76 7.91
C ILE A 16 11.56 8.85 7.98
N SER A 17 12.82 8.49 7.74
CA SER A 17 13.86 9.51 7.55
C SER A 17 13.63 10.24 6.23
N GLN A 18 13.21 11.51 6.35
CA GLN A 18 12.98 12.43 5.24
C GLN A 18 14.23 13.23 4.85
N MET A 19 15.38 13.00 5.49
CA MET A 19 16.57 13.83 5.27
C MET A 19 17.02 13.82 3.81
N ASP A 20 17.19 15.02 3.25
CA ASP A 20 17.69 15.37 1.91
C ASP A 20 16.96 14.77 0.70
N LYS A 21 15.68 14.41 0.82
CA LYS A 21 14.92 13.91 -0.33
C LYS A 21 14.06 15.00 -0.97
N GLN A 22 14.06 15.02 -2.30
CA GLN A 22 13.30 15.96 -3.13
C GLN A 22 11.77 15.88 -2.90
N HIS A 23 11.26 14.76 -2.39
CA HIS A 23 9.83 14.52 -2.20
C HIS A 23 9.52 14.04 -0.78
N HIS A 24 8.31 14.33 -0.30
CA HIS A 24 7.78 13.67 0.89
C HIS A 24 7.45 12.21 0.59
N TYR A 25 7.69 11.33 1.55
CA TYR A 25 7.42 9.90 1.41
C TYR A 25 6.35 9.44 2.41
N GLN A 26 5.56 8.47 1.99
CA GLN A 26 4.57 7.77 2.79
C GLN A 26 4.93 6.29 2.83
N VAL A 27 4.58 5.61 3.92
CA VAL A 27 4.68 4.15 4.00
C VAL A 27 3.74 3.49 3.00
N ASN A 28 4.20 2.44 2.32
CA ASN A 28 3.31 1.59 1.53
C ASN A 28 2.42 0.75 2.46
N PHE A 29 1.20 1.22 2.71
CA PHE A 29 0.27 0.56 3.64
C PHE A 29 -0.08 -0.87 3.21
N THR A 30 -0.20 -1.14 1.91
CA THR A 30 -0.52 -2.49 1.41
C THR A 30 0.57 -3.51 1.78
N VAL A 31 1.83 -3.10 1.63
CA VAL A 31 2.99 -3.91 2.02
C VAL A 31 3.06 -4.01 3.54
N ALA A 32 2.82 -2.93 4.27
CA ALA A 32 2.81 -2.96 5.73
C ALA A 32 1.78 -3.97 6.29
N VAL A 33 0.56 -3.99 5.75
CA VAL A 33 -0.47 -4.97 6.12
C VAL A 33 -0.04 -6.40 5.76
N TYR A 34 0.61 -6.58 4.61
CA TYR A 34 1.13 -7.89 4.20
C TYR A 34 2.20 -8.40 5.16
N VAL A 35 3.17 -7.56 5.52
CA VAL A 35 4.24 -7.89 6.48
C VAL A 35 3.66 -8.18 7.86
N CYS A 36 2.73 -7.35 8.34
CA CYS A 36 2.05 -7.54 9.62
C CYS A 36 1.28 -8.87 9.66
N ARG A 37 0.58 -9.21 8.57
CA ARG A 37 -0.12 -10.49 8.46
C ARG A 37 0.85 -11.67 8.45
N HIS A 38 1.96 -11.56 7.73
CA HIS A 38 2.98 -12.60 7.71
C HIS A 38 3.58 -12.79 9.10
N PHE A 39 3.98 -11.72 9.77
CA PHE A 39 4.51 -11.75 11.14
C PHE A 39 3.58 -12.45 12.13
N LEU A 40 2.28 -12.15 12.09
CA LEU A 40 1.30 -12.79 12.97
C LEU A 40 1.11 -14.29 12.67
N ARG A 41 1.31 -14.73 11.41
CA ARG A 41 1.18 -16.13 11.00
C ARG A 41 2.47 -16.93 11.27
N SER A 42 3.63 -16.31 11.17
CA SER A 42 4.95 -16.95 11.28
C SER A 42 5.43 -17.16 12.72
N ARG A 43 4.55 -17.04 13.73
CA ARG A 43 4.91 -17.15 15.17
C ARG A 43 5.56 -18.49 15.60
N GLY A 44 5.67 -19.48 14.72
CA GLY A 44 6.27 -20.79 15.01
C GLY A 44 7.50 -21.17 14.16
N ASP A 45 7.76 -20.50 13.03
CA ASP A 45 8.76 -20.96 12.05
C ASP A 45 9.79 -19.86 11.76
N GLY A 46 10.92 -19.92 12.49
CA GLY A 46 12.15 -19.21 12.14
C GLY A 46 12.38 -17.84 12.80
N PRO A 47 13.51 -17.18 12.47
CA PRO A 47 13.89 -15.90 13.06
C PRO A 47 12.85 -14.83 12.74
N LEU A 48 12.44 -14.11 13.79
CA LEU A 48 11.45 -13.04 13.71
C LEU A 48 11.90 -11.99 12.68
N PRO A 49 11.12 -11.75 11.61
CA PRO A 49 11.47 -10.70 10.65
C PRO A 49 11.43 -9.35 11.36
N ASP A 50 12.44 -8.50 11.13
CA ASP A 50 12.39 -7.10 11.54
C ASP A 50 11.32 -6.38 10.70
N VAL A 51 10.10 -6.34 11.25
CA VAL A 51 8.91 -5.77 10.62
C VAL A 51 9.13 -4.29 10.33
N GLU A 52 9.76 -3.55 11.25
CA GLU A 52 9.98 -2.12 11.07
C GLU A 52 10.97 -1.83 9.95
N ALA A 53 12.06 -2.59 9.85
CA ALA A 53 13.02 -2.43 8.75
C ALA A 53 12.40 -2.78 7.40
N LEU A 54 11.57 -3.82 7.33
CA LEU A 54 10.85 -4.20 6.10
C LEU A 54 9.87 -3.12 5.66
N ILE A 55 9.13 -2.53 6.60
CA ILE A 55 8.21 -1.43 6.31
C ILE A 55 8.99 -0.17 5.90
N ARG A 56 10.09 0.15 6.59
CA ARG A 56 10.93 1.33 6.29
C ARG A 56 11.56 1.28 4.90
N LYS A 57 11.88 0.08 4.40
CA LYS A 57 12.37 -0.13 3.03
C LYS A 57 11.29 0.13 1.97
N ASN A 58 10.01 -0.03 2.31
CA ASN A 58 8.89 0.07 1.38
C ASN A 58 8.12 1.39 1.56
N ILE A 59 8.75 2.49 1.12
CA ILE A 59 8.15 3.83 1.10
C ILE A 59 7.84 4.29 -0.32
N LEU A 60 6.75 5.03 -0.48
CA LEU A 60 6.28 5.58 -1.75
C LEU A 60 6.37 7.12 -1.70
N PRO A 61 6.79 7.77 -2.79
CA PRO A 61 6.76 9.23 -2.86
C PRO A 61 5.30 9.71 -2.89
N ILE A 62 5.00 10.70 -2.06
CA ILE A 62 3.72 11.39 -2.06
C ILE A 62 3.69 12.28 -3.28
N ARG A 63 2.67 12.13 -4.12
CA ARG A 63 2.43 13.04 -5.24
C ARG A 63 1.91 14.38 -4.67
N PRO A 64 2.63 15.50 -4.83
CA PRO A 64 2.11 16.79 -4.40
C PRO A 64 0.88 17.16 -5.24
N ILE A 65 -0.22 17.47 -4.56
CA ILE A 65 -1.41 18.01 -5.21
C ILE A 65 -1.11 19.47 -5.54
N ARG A 66 -0.96 19.78 -6.83
CA ARG A 66 -0.80 21.17 -7.28
C ARG A 66 -2.15 21.89 -7.18
N PRO A 67 -2.18 23.19 -6.83
CA PRO A 67 -3.40 23.98 -6.89
C PRO A 67 -3.98 23.93 -8.31
N GLY A 68 -5.24 23.51 -8.44
CA GLY A 68 -5.93 23.28 -9.72
C GLY A 68 -5.84 21.85 -10.27
N GLN A 69 -5.06 20.95 -9.66
CA GLN A 69 -4.95 19.56 -10.12
C GLN A 69 -6.00 18.66 -9.43
N GLN A 70 -7.16 18.49 -10.07
CA GLN A 70 -8.12 17.45 -9.69
C GLN A 70 -7.75 16.14 -10.40
N ASN A 71 -7.08 15.22 -9.69
CA ASN A 71 -6.78 13.86 -10.17
C ASN A 71 -8.02 12.95 -10.16
N THR A 72 -9.18 13.49 -10.53
CA THR A 72 -10.44 12.74 -10.56
C THR A 72 -10.40 11.76 -11.72
N ARG A 73 -10.72 10.50 -11.44
CA ARG A 73 -10.82 9.47 -12.47
C ARG A 73 -11.89 9.89 -13.49
N LYS A 74 -11.50 10.08 -14.76
CA LYS A 74 -12.45 10.29 -15.85
C LYS A 74 -13.14 8.97 -16.18
N ILE A 75 -14.24 8.70 -15.49
CA ILE A 75 -15.06 7.50 -15.75
C ILE A 75 -15.78 7.73 -17.08
N ARG A 76 -15.46 6.91 -18.08
CA ARG A 76 -16.22 6.84 -19.33
C ARG A 76 -17.16 5.64 -19.25
N TRP A 77 -18.44 5.88 -19.52
CA TRP A 77 -19.40 4.81 -19.71
C TRP A 77 -19.00 3.97 -20.93
N LYS A 78 -19.01 2.65 -20.80
CA LYS A 78 -18.84 1.73 -21.93
C LYS A 78 -20.21 1.15 -22.27
N SER A 79 -20.52 1.08 -23.56
CA SER A 79 -21.69 0.35 -24.05
C SER A 79 -21.48 -1.16 -23.88
N ALA A 80 -22.58 -1.90 -23.68
CA ALA A 80 -22.53 -3.35 -23.71
C ALA A 80 -22.08 -3.83 -25.10
N VAL A 81 -21.16 -4.79 -25.14
CA VAL A 81 -20.73 -5.46 -26.38
C VAL A 81 -21.43 -6.81 -26.41
N SER A 82 -22.31 -7.02 -27.39
CA SER A 82 -22.89 -8.34 -27.63
C SER A 82 -21.92 -9.21 -28.43
N PHE A 83 -21.80 -10.47 -28.04
CA PHE A 83 -21.09 -11.49 -28.80
C PHE A 83 -22.13 -12.46 -29.37
N VAL A 84 -22.04 -12.75 -30.66
CA VAL A 84 -22.87 -13.76 -31.32
C VAL A 84 -22.02 -15.00 -31.52
N TYR A 85 -22.36 -16.09 -30.84
CA TYR A 85 -21.75 -17.39 -31.10
C TYR A 85 -22.36 -17.97 -32.38
N ARG A 86 -21.52 -18.45 -33.30
CA ARG A 86 -21.95 -19.26 -34.43
C ARG A 86 -21.83 -20.73 -34.04
N VAL A 87 -22.93 -21.47 -34.12
CA VAL A 87 -22.95 -22.93 -34.02
C VAL A 87 -22.69 -23.46 -35.42
N ALA A 88 -21.64 -24.30 -35.56
CA ALA A 88 -21.32 -25.05 -36.77
C ALA A 88 -21.88 -26.48 -36.65
#